data_AF-A0A554KXL9-F1
#
_entry.id   AF-A0A554KXL9-F1
#
_cell.length_a   1.000
_cell.length_b   1.000
_cell.length_c   1.000
_cell.angle_alpha   90.00
_cell.angle_beta   90.00
_cell.angle_gamma   90.00
#
_symmetry.space_group_name_H-M   'P 1'
#
loop_
_entity.id
_entity.type
_entity.pdbx_description
1 polymer ?
#
loop_
_entity_poly.entity_id
_entity_poly.type
_entity_poly.pdbx_seq_one_letter_code
_entity_poly.pdbx_strand_id
1 'polypeptide(L)'
;MDNLELNINITGFSAEIKPTVREDNIKAYVTWIFKTESAAVKIYGGTIRVKPFGKDGKLILTYEPPAIRTRGGYIKAMFIEDKQLFKTLCDYTINLYCKQTGEVRGILSVEDVNMDEIPANL
;
A
#
# COMPACT_ATOMS: atom_id res chain seq x y z
N MET A 1 -18.30 -28.44 16.40
CA MET A 1 -18.38 -27.21 15.59
C MET A 1 -18.17 -27.64 14.17
N ASP A 2 -19.11 -27.36 13.29
CA ASP A 2 -18.92 -27.64 11.87
C ASP A 2 -17.86 -26.67 11.35
N ASN A 3 -16.79 -27.22 10.76
CA ASN A 3 -15.78 -26.40 10.10
C ASN A 3 -16.41 -25.81 8.85
N LEU A 4 -16.80 -24.54 8.92
CA LEU A 4 -17.23 -23.80 7.74
C LEU A 4 -15.99 -23.54 6.88
N GLU A 5 -15.86 -24.30 5.80
CA GLU A 5 -14.86 -24.07 4.77
C GLU A 5 -15.44 -23.13 3.71
N LEU A 6 -14.83 -21.95 3.57
CA LEU A 6 -15.22 -20.95 2.57
C LEU A 6 -14.18 -20.95 1.45
N ASN A 7 -14.56 -21.48 0.29
CA ASN A 7 -13.74 -21.44 -0.92
C ASN A 7 -14.02 -20.18 -1.72
N ILE A 8 -13.12 -19.18 -1.62
CA ILE A 8 -13.22 -17.92 -2.36
C ILE A 8 -12.38 -18.00 -3.64
N ASN A 9 -13.02 -18.15 -4.79
CA ASN A 9 -12.34 -18.04 -6.08
C ASN A 9 -12.16 -16.56 -6.47
N ILE A 10 -10.91 -16.07 -6.47
CA ILE A 10 -10.59 -14.71 -6.88
C ILE A 10 -10.37 -14.68 -8.40
N THR A 11 -11.24 -14.00 -9.12
CA THR A 11 -11.24 -13.92 -10.59
C THR A 11 -10.63 -12.62 -11.13
N GLY A 12 -10.42 -11.62 -10.26
CA GLY A 12 -9.81 -10.37 -10.68
C GLY A 12 -9.38 -9.49 -9.52
N PHE A 13 -8.58 -8.48 -9.85
CA PHE A 13 -8.06 -7.50 -8.90
C PHE A 13 -8.21 -6.08 -9.45
N SER A 14 -8.50 -5.15 -8.55
CA SER A 14 -8.47 -3.71 -8.79
C SER A 14 -8.17 -2.97 -7.49
N ALA A 15 -7.78 -1.70 -7.59
CA ALA A 15 -7.57 -0.85 -6.43
C ALA A 15 -8.30 0.48 -6.61
N GLU A 16 -8.98 0.93 -5.56
CA GLU A 16 -9.46 2.31 -5.46
C GLU A 16 -8.42 3.12 -4.69
N ILE A 17 -8.00 4.24 -5.28
CA ILE A 17 -6.93 5.09 -4.75
C ILE A 17 -7.51 6.48 -4.52
N LYS A 18 -7.33 6.98 -3.29
CA LYS A 18 -7.70 8.33 -2.90
C LYS A 18 -6.43 9.09 -2.50
N PRO A 19 -5.84 9.87 -3.43
CA PRO A 19 -4.73 10.75 -3.12
C PRO A 19 -5.08 11.70 -1.97
N THR A 20 -4.09 12.05 -1.16
CA THR A 20 -4.25 12.97 -0.04
C THR A 20 -3.04 13.87 0.06
N VAL A 21 -3.27 15.12 0.45
CA VAL A 21 -2.21 16.08 0.80
C VAL A 21 -2.12 16.11 2.32
N ARG A 22 -1.04 15.58 2.87
CA ARG A 22 -0.76 15.53 4.31
C ARG A 22 0.71 15.86 4.53
N GLU A 23 1.02 16.40 5.70
CA GLU A 23 2.39 16.66 6.17
C GLU A 23 3.11 15.35 6.54
N ASP A 24 2.38 14.24 6.71
CA ASP A 24 3.00 12.94 6.91
C ASP A 24 3.42 12.29 5.58
N ASN A 25 4.24 11.24 5.67
CA ASN A 25 4.70 10.48 4.51
C ASN A 25 3.59 9.69 3.79
N ILE A 26 2.30 9.92 4.05
CA ILE A 26 1.18 9.22 3.39
C ILE A 26 0.69 10.05 2.20
N LYS A 27 0.75 9.44 1.01
CA LYS A 27 0.37 10.06 -0.27
C LYS A 27 -1.03 9.69 -0.74
N ALA A 28 -1.51 8.49 -0.39
CA ALA A 28 -2.86 8.06 -0.71
C ALA A 28 -3.38 7.00 0.25
N TYR A 29 -4.70 6.96 0.40
CA TYR A 29 -5.41 5.81 0.95
C TYR A 29 -5.81 4.86 -0.18
N VAL A 30 -5.71 3.56 0.08
CA VAL A 30 -5.96 2.50 -0.90
C VAL A 30 -6.98 1.52 -0.34
N THR A 31 -7.94 1.16 -1.18
CA THR A 31 -8.79 -0.01 -0.98
C THR A 31 -8.47 -1.04 -2.06
N TRP A 32 -8.01 -2.22 -1.65
CA TRP A 32 -7.85 -3.36 -2.56
C TRP A 32 -9.17 -4.07 -2.75
N ILE A 33 -9.49 -4.42 -3.98
CA ILE A 33 -10.77 -5.04 -4.35
C ILE A 33 -10.46 -6.31 -5.13
N PHE A 34 -10.68 -7.44 -4.48
CA PHE A 34 -10.60 -8.77 -5.09
C PHE A 34 -12.00 -9.15 -5.58
N LYS A 35 -12.14 -9.28 -6.90
CA LYS A 35 -13.38 -9.71 -7.52
C LYS A 35 -13.48 -11.23 -7.42
N THR A 36 -14.66 -11.72 -7.09
CA THR A 36 -15.02 -13.13 -7.12
C THR A 36 -16.17 -13.32 -8.10
N GLU A 37 -16.58 -14.56 -8.34
CA GLU A 37 -17.72 -14.86 -9.22
C GLU A 37 -19.04 -14.28 -8.71
N SER A 38 -19.18 -14.13 -7.38
CA SER A 38 -20.46 -13.81 -6.73
C SER A 38 -20.46 -12.46 -6.02
N ALA A 39 -19.29 -11.94 -5.63
CA ALA A 39 -19.16 -10.71 -4.86
C ALA A 39 -17.75 -10.10 -5.02
N ALA A 40 -17.45 -9.06 -4.22
CA ALA A 40 -16.11 -8.52 -4.10
C ALA A 40 -15.66 -8.56 -2.64
N VAL A 41 -14.41 -8.96 -2.41
CA VAL A 41 -13.73 -8.84 -1.12
C VAL A 41 -12.94 -7.53 -1.14
N LYS A 42 -13.32 -6.60 -0.27
CA LYS A 42 -12.67 -5.30 -0.15
C LYS A 42 -11.78 -5.24 1.09
N ILE A 43 -10.54 -4.85 0.91
CA ILE A 43 -9.56 -4.65 1.99
C ILE A 43 -9.28 -3.15 2.09
N TYR A 44 -9.76 -2.55 3.19
CA TYR A 44 -9.62 -1.13 3.49
C TYR A 44 -8.39 -0.84 4.35
N GLY A 45 -7.89 0.39 4.28
CA GLY A 45 -6.82 0.87 5.16
C GLY A 45 -5.41 0.66 4.63
N GLY A 46 -5.26 0.24 3.37
CA GLY A 46 -3.97 0.29 2.70
C GLY A 46 -3.54 1.74 2.48
N THR A 47 -2.23 1.97 2.41
CA THR A 47 -1.69 3.32 2.15
C THR A 47 -0.57 3.27 1.14
N ILE A 48 -0.42 4.35 0.36
CA ILE A 48 0.81 4.62 -0.38
C ILE A 48 1.60 5.64 0.43
N ARG A 49 2.88 5.34 0.64
CA ARG A 49 3.78 6.14 1.46
C ARG A 49 5.11 6.38 0.74
N VAL A 50 5.77 7.47 1.10
CA VAL A 50 7.18 7.69 0.75
C VAL A 50 8.04 7.10 1.87
N LYS A 51 9.02 6.26 1.52
CA LYS A 51 9.98 5.69 2.47
C LYS A 51 11.41 5.75 1.95
N PRO A 52 12.41 5.88 2.85
CA PRO A 52 13.79 5.72 2.48
C PRO A 52 14.08 4.28 2.04
N PHE A 53 14.94 4.14 1.02
CA PHE A 53 15.37 2.89 0.42
C PHE A 53 16.88 2.85 0.32
N GLY A 54 17.46 1.74 0.79
CA GLY A 54 18.90 1.54 0.83
C GLY A 54 19.61 2.46 1.83
N LYS A 55 20.94 2.36 1.86
CA LYS A 55 21.78 3.17 2.75
C LYS A 55 21.96 4.61 2.25
N ASP A 56 21.64 4.86 0.99
CA ASP A 56 21.83 6.14 0.31
C ASP A 56 20.68 7.13 0.60
N GLY A 57 19.67 6.75 1.39
CA GLY A 57 18.55 7.62 1.77
C GLY A 57 17.57 7.94 0.64
N LYS A 58 17.65 7.24 -0.49
CA LYS A 58 16.78 7.44 -1.66
C LYS A 58 15.33 7.23 -1.30
N LEU A 59 14.44 8.12 -1.71
CA LEU A 59 13.02 8.03 -1.38
C LEU A 59 12.26 7.27 -2.47
N ILE A 60 11.39 6.34 -2.06
CA ILE A 60 10.56 5.56 -2.98
C ILE A 60 9.10 5.55 -2.53
N LEU A 61 8.19 5.44 -3.49
CA LEU A 61 6.78 5.14 -3.21
C LEU A 61 6.60 3.66 -2.89
N THR A 62 5.96 3.38 -1.76
CA THR A 62 5.66 2.02 -1.30
C THR A 62 4.20 1.89 -0.94
N TYR A 63 3.59 0.76 -1.30
CA TYR A 63 2.32 0.35 -0.70
C TYR A 63 2.55 -0.32 0.66
N GLU A 64 1.76 0.07 1.64
CA GLU A 64 1.73 -0.54 2.97
C GLU A 64 0.34 -1.14 3.23
N PRO A 65 0.26 -2.42 3.63
CA PRO A 65 -1.01 -3.06 3.95
C PRO A 65 -1.65 -2.41 5.20
N PRO A 66 -2.95 -2.61 5.42
CA PRO A 66 -3.64 -2.11 6.59
C PRO A 66 -2.92 -2.53 7.87
N ALA A 67 -2.84 -1.63 8.84
CA ALA A 67 -2.23 -1.89 10.13
C ALA A 67 -3.16 -1.44 11.26
N ILE A 68 -3.23 -2.24 12.32
CA ILE A 68 -4.01 -1.98 13.51
C ILE A 68 -3.06 -1.46 14.58
N ARG A 69 -3.46 -0.34 15.21
CA ARG A 69 -2.75 0.20 16.37
C ARG A 69 -3.05 -0.66 17.59
N THR A 70 -2.00 -1.08 18.26
CA THR A 70 -2.03 -1.82 19.53
C THR A 70 -1.25 -1.04 20.60
N ARG A 71 -1.28 -1.51 21.85
CA ARG A 71 -0.49 -0.90 22.94
C ARG A 71 1.02 -0.94 22.66
N GLY A 72 1.50 -1.92 21.90
CA GLY A 72 2.93 -2.12 21.60
C GLY A 72 3.40 -1.57 20.25
N GLY A 73 2.54 -0.88 19.51
CA GLY A 73 2.86 -0.38 18.16
C GLY A 73 1.81 -0.79 17.13
N TYR A 74 2.22 -0.92 15.86
CA TYR A 74 1.32 -1.26 14.76
C TYR A 74 1.55 -2.70 14.29
N ILE A 75 0.46 -3.43 14.07
CA ILE A 75 0.49 -4.80 13.54
C ILE A 75 -0.22 -4.81 12.20
N LYS A 76 0.41 -5.38 11.17
CA LYS A 76 -0.22 -5.56 9.85
C LYS A 76 -1.43 -6.48 9.98
N ALA A 77 -2.55 -6.06 9.40
CA ALA A 77 -3.83 -6.77 9.47
C ALA A 77 -4.09 -7.65 8.24
N MET A 78 -3.20 -7.62 7.25
CA MET A 78 -3.31 -8.44 6.03
C MET A 78 -1.92 -8.87 5.57
N PHE A 79 -1.85 -10.13 5.15
CA PHE A 79 -0.65 -10.77 4.61
C PHE A 79 -1.06 -11.61 3.40
N ILE A 80 -0.24 -11.58 2.36
CA ILE A 80 -0.33 -12.50 1.22
C ILE A 80 0.97 -13.30 1.24
N GLU A 81 0.86 -14.61 1.42
CA GLU A 81 2.01 -15.51 1.59
C GLU A 81 2.85 -15.61 0.33
N ASP A 82 2.21 -15.63 -0.83
CA ASP A 82 2.89 -15.55 -2.11
C ASP A 82 3.51 -14.16 -2.30
N LYS A 83 4.83 -14.11 -2.10
CA LYS A 83 5.63 -12.88 -2.20
C LYS A 83 5.60 -12.28 -3.59
N GLN A 84 5.56 -13.10 -4.64
CA GLN A 84 5.56 -12.62 -6.03
C GLN A 84 4.20 -12.04 -6.39
N LEU A 85 3.12 -12.70 -5.96
CA LEU A 85 1.77 -12.15 -6.07
C LEU A 85 1.65 -10.83 -5.32
N PHE A 86 2.06 -10.80 -4.04
CA PHE A 86 2.03 -9.59 -3.23
C PHE A 86 2.78 -8.43 -3.90
N LYS A 87 4.00 -8.68 -4.39
CA LYS A 87 4.79 -7.70 -5.14
C LYS A 87 4.03 -7.20 -6.37
N THR A 88 3.42 -8.10 -7.14
CA THR A 88 2.66 -7.74 -8.34
C THR A 88 1.46 -6.83 -8.03
N LEU A 89 0.73 -7.12 -6.95
CA LEU A 89 -0.42 -6.30 -6.50
C LEU A 89 0.03 -4.91 -6.00
N CYS A 90 1.13 -4.85 -5.24
CA CYS A 90 1.75 -3.60 -4.82
C CYS A 90 2.19 -2.77 -6.04
N ASP A 91 2.83 -3.41 -7.01
CA ASP A 91 3.31 -2.76 -8.23
C ASP A 91 2.14 -2.21 -9.05
N TYR A 92 1.08 -2.99 -9.26
CA TYR A 92 -0.12 -2.51 -9.91
C TYR A 92 -0.70 -1.27 -9.20
N THR A 93 -0.79 -1.33 -7.87
CA THR A 93 -1.38 -0.25 -7.05
C THR A 93 -0.58 1.05 -7.17
N ILE A 94 0.75 0.98 -7.05
CA ILE A 94 1.62 2.15 -7.18
C ILE A 94 1.55 2.73 -8.61
N ASN A 95 1.53 1.87 -9.64
CA ASN A 95 1.39 2.32 -11.02
C ASN A 95 0.07 3.06 -11.25
N LEU A 96 -1.03 2.57 -10.66
CA LEU A 96 -2.33 3.22 -10.76
C LEU A 96 -2.31 4.59 -10.09
N TYR A 97 -1.67 4.72 -8.93
CA TYR A 97 -1.46 6.01 -8.27
C TYR A 97 -0.66 6.98 -9.13
N CYS A 98 0.52 6.58 -9.59
CA CYS A 98 1.38 7.39 -10.44
C CYS A 98 0.65 7.85 -11.72
N LYS A 99 -0.16 6.97 -12.32
CA LYS A 99 -0.98 7.33 -13.49
C LYS A 99 -2.05 8.37 -13.16
N GLN A 100 -2.62 8.33 -11.96
CA GLN A 100 -3.67 9.28 -11.53
C GLN A 100 -3.09 10.65 -11.14
N THR A 101 -1.90 10.68 -10.53
CA THR A 101 -1.32 11.91 -9.97
C THR A 101 -0.22 12.54 -10.83
N GLY A 102 0.35 11.78 -11.78
CA GLY A 102 1.52 12.19 -12.54
C GLY A 102 2.86 11.96 -11.80
N GLU A 103 2.84 11.41 -10.59
CA GLU A 103 4.06 11.14 -9.82
C GLU A 103 4.91 10.02 -10.44
N VAL A 104 6.21 10.08 -10.22
CA VAL A 104 7.16 9.10 -10.74
C VAL A 104 7.40 8.00 -9.69
N ARG A 105 7.24 6.74 -10.12
CA ARG A 105 7.42 5.55 -9.29
C ARG A 105 8.84 5.33 -8.74
N GLY A 106 9.82 5.95 -9.37
CA GLY A 106 11.25 5.72 -9.15
C GLY A 106 11.80 6.29 -7.85
N ILE A 107 13.13 6.41 -7.80
CA ILE A 107 13.81 7.18 -6.75
C ILE A 107 13.35 8.63 -6.92
N LEU A 108 12.59 9.13 -5.95
CA LEU A 108 12.24 10.54 -5.86
C LEU A 108 13.52 11.29 -5.54
N SER A 109 13.78 12.37 -6.28
CA SER A 109 14.91 13.23 -5.95
C SER A 109 14.60 13.95 -4.63
N VAL A 110 15.65 14.26 -3.87
CA VAL A 110 15.56 15.07 -2.64
C VAL A 110 14.88 16.42 -2.91
N GLU A 111 14.94 16.90 -4.14
CA GLU A 111 14.32 18.15 -4.58
C GLU A 111 12.79 18.02 -4.78
N ASP A 112 12.26 16.80 -4.95
CA ASP A 112 10.82 16.52 -5.07
C ASP A 112 10.12 16.32 -3.72
N VAL A 113 10.88 16.28 -2.62
CA VAL A 113 10.37 16.02 -1.27
C VAL A 113 10.89 17.10 -0.34
N ASN A 114 9.99 17.89 0.25
CA ASN A 114 10.37 18.89 1.24
C ASN A 114 11.08 18.18 2.41
N MET A 115 12.40 18.32 2.49
CA MET A 115 13.27 17.46 3.30
C MET A 115 13.33 17.85 4.78
N ASP A 116 12.61 18.89 5.19
CA ASP A 116 12.60 19.37 6.57
C ASP A 116 11.79 18.48 7.54
N GLU A 117 11.16 17.39 7.07
CA GLU A 117 10.13 16.68 7.84
C GLU A 117 10.27 15.15 7.97
N ILE A 118 11.42 14.54 7.61
CA ILE A 118 11.62 13.09 7.83
C ILE A 118 12.33 12.87 9.19
N PRO A 119 11.62 12.45 10.26
CA PRO A 119 12.28 12.09 11.50
C PRO A 119 13.19 10.89 11.27
N ALA A 120 14.45 11.03 11.71
CA ALA A 120 15.55 10.10 11.45
C ALA A 120 15.40 8.69 12.09
N ASN A 121 14.26 8.36 12.70
CA ASN A 121 14.06 7.11 13.40
C ASN A 121 12.65 6.57 13.20
N LEU A 122 12.52 5.42 12.54
CA LEU A 122 11.55 4.34 12.79
C LEU A 122 11.83 3.14 11.86
#